data_AF-A0A5S4ZUA8-F1
#
_entry.id   AF-A0A5S4ZUA8-F1
#
_cell.length_a   1.000
_cell.length_b   1.000
_cell.length_c   1.000
_cell.angle_alpha   90.00
_cell.angle_beta   90.00
_cell.angle_gamma   90.00
#
_symmetry.space_group_name_H-M   'P 1'
#
loop_
_entity.id
_entity.type
_entity.pdbx_description
1 polymer ?
#
loop_
_entity_poly.entity_id
_entity_poly.type
_entity_poly.pdbx_seq_one_letter_code
_entity_poly.pdbx_strand_id
1 'polypeptide(L)' 'MTTADHKIIIEQNKEQILQLKQQVAEAADPREKRRLKRRLRQAQIEQIKYLNKLA' A
#
# COMPACT_ATOMS: atom_id res chain seq x y z
N MET A 1 20.16 3.11 1.42
CA MET A 1 19.02 3.28 2.34
C MET A 1 19.37 2.59 3.64
N THR A 2 19.14 3.27 4.75
CA THR A 2 19.33 2.77 6.11
C THR A 2 18.09 1.98 6.57
N THR A 3 18.22 1.27 7.69
CA THR A 3 17.08 0.63 8.36
C THR A 3 16.01 1.65 8.79
N ALA A 4 16.40 2.89 9.11
CA ALA A 4 15.48 3.98 9.40
C ALA A 4 14.66 4.35 8.15
N ASP A 5 15.29 4.43 6.98
CA ASP A 5 14.61 4.72 5.72
C ASP A 5 13.57 3.64 5.36
N HIS A 6 13.89 2.37 5.62
CA HIS A 6 12.94 1.27 5.41
C HIS A 6 11.72 1.37 6.33
N LYS A 7 11.89 1.77 7.59
CA LYS A 7 10.77 1.97 8.53
C LYS A 7 9.84 3.10 8.08
N ILE A 8 10.40 4.21 7.61
CA ILE A 8 9.62 5.34 7.08
C ILE A 8 8.75 4.88 5.89
N ILE A 9 9.34 4.15 4.95
CA ILE A 9 8.60 3.63 3.79
C ILE A 9 7.48 2.68 4.23
N ILE A 10 7.70 1.86 5.25
CA ILE A 10 6.67 0.95 5.77
C ILE A 10 5.49 1.71 6.37
N GLU A 11 5.74 2.79 7.12
CA GLU A 11 4.66 3.64 7.65
C GLU A 11 3.89 4.35 6.54
N GLN A 12 4.58 4.92 5.55
CA GLN A 12 3.94 5.50 4.36
C GLN A 12 3.06 4.49 3.62
N ASN A 13 3.56 3.25 3.45
CA ASN A 13 2.80 2.18 2.83
C ASN A 13 1.55 1.81 3.65
N LYS A 14 1.61 1.82 5.00
CA LYS A 14 0.44 1.56 5.84
C LYS A 14 -0.66 2.59 5.61
N GLU A 15 -0.30 3.88 5.63
CA GLU A 15 -1.26 4.97 5.39
C GLU A 15 -1.88 4.87 4.00
N GLN A 16 -1.05 4.64 2.97
CA GLN A 16 -1.52 4.49 1.60
C GLN A 16 -2.44 3.27 1.43
N ILE A 17 -2.13 2.14 2.06
CA ILE A 17 -2.98 0.94 2.05
C ILE A 17 -4.32 1.23 2.73
N LEU A 18 -4.33 1.96 3.85
CA LEU A 18 -5.56 2.32 4.56
C LEU A 18 -6.46 3.20 3.68
N GLN A 19 -5.91 4.24 3.07
CA GLN A 19 -6.64 5.13 2.15
C GLN A 19 -7.17 4.37 0.94
N LEU A 20 -6.36 3.51 0.33
CA LEU A 20 -6.79 2.69 -0.81
C LEU A 20 -7.91 1.71 -0.44
N LYS A 21 -7.91 1.16 0.78
CA LYS A 21 -9.02 0.32 1.26
C LYS A 21 -10.32 1.10 1.39
N GLN A 22 -10.27 2.31 1.95
CA GLN A 22 -11.45 3.21 2.04
C GLN A 22 -11.98 3.55 0.65
N GLN A 23 -11.11 4.00 -0.26
CA GLN A 23 -11.50 4.30 -1.64
C GLN A 23 -12.09 3.09 -2.37
N VAL A 24 -11.56 1.88 -2.19
CA VAL A 24 -12.13 0.66 -2.78
C VAL A 24 -13.52 0.36 -2.24
N ALA A 25 -13.77 0.65 -0.96
CA ALA A 25 -15.07 0.44 -0.33
C ALA A 25 -16.11 1.44 -0.86
N GLU A 26 -15.71 2.70 -1.04
CA GLU A 26 -16.57 3.81 -1.48
C GLU A 26 -16.76 3.88 -3.01
N ALA A 27 -15.83 3.31 -3.80
CA ALA A 27 -15.91 3.34 -5.25
C ALA A 27 -17.14 2.61 -5.78
N ALA A 28 -18.04 3.38 -6.40
CA ALA A 28 -19.24 2.89 -7.07
C ALA A 28 -18.94 2.36 -8.49
N ASP A 29 -18.00 2.99 -9.23
CA ASP A 29 -17.61 2.54 -10.56
C ASP A 29 -16.76 1.25 -10.50
N PRO A 30 -17.20 0.14 -11.14
CA PRO A 30 -16.45 -1.10 -11.17
C PRO A 30 -15.05 -0.97 -11.80
N ARG A 31 -14.85 -0.07 -12.78
CA ARG A 31 -13.54 0.11 -13.42
C ARG A 31 -12.57 0.81 -12.49
N GLU A 32 -13.00 1.91 -11.88
CA GLU A 32 -12.25 2.59 -10.82
C GLU A 32 -11.92 1.66 -9.66
N LYS A 33 -12.90 0.90 -9.15
CA LYS A 33 -12.70 -0.09 -8.09
C LYS A 33 -11.65 -1.13 -8.46
N ARG A 34 -11.61 -1.58 -9.72
CA ARG A 34 -10.58 -2.52 -10.22
C ARG A 34 -9.19 -1.86 -10.25
N ARG A 35 -9.10 -0.60 -10.66
CA ARG A 35 -7.85 0.18 -10.65
C ARG A 35 -7.34 0.37 -9.21
N LEU A 36 -8.20 0.76 -8.28
CA LEU A 36 -7.86 0.93 -6.87
C LEU A 36 -7.40 -0.40 -6.24
N LYS A 37 -8.08 -1.52 -6.52
CA LYS A 37 -7.64 -2.86 -6.08
C LYS A 37 -6.27 -3.26 -6.64
N ARG A 38 -5.90 -2.81 -7.84
CA ARG A 38 -4.55 -3.04 -8.40
C ARG A 38 -3.49 -2.22 -7.65
N ARG A 39 -3.76 -0.94 -7.41
CA ARG A 39 -2.88 -0.06 -6.62
C ARG A 39 -2.69 -0.59 -5.19
N LEU A 40 -3.78 -1.05 -4.56
CA LEU A 40 -3.74 -1.64 -3.21
C LEU A 40 -2.79 -2.84 -3.15
N ARG A 41 -2.87 -3.75 -4.12
CA ARG A 41 -1.96 -4.90 -4.20
C ARG A 41 -0.51 -4.49 -4.42
N GLN A 42 -0.25 -3.47 -5.24
CA GLN A 42 1.11 -2.97 -5.43
C GLN A 42 1.71 -2.41 -4.13
N ALA A 43 0.94 -1.59 -3.40
CA ALA A 43 1.37 -1.04 -2.11
C ALA A 43 1.63 -2.15 -1.06
N GLN A 44 0.81 -3.20 -1.05
CA GLN A 44 1.01 -4.36 -0.17
C GLN A 44 2.28 -5.15 -0.52
N ILE A 45 2.57 -5.37 -1.80
CA ILE A 45 3.80 -6.03 -2.25
C ILE A 45 5.02 -5.21 -1.85
N GLU A 46 4.95 -3.89 -2.04
CA GLU A 46 6.02 -2.97 -1.64
C GLU A 46 6.26 -3.02 -0.13
N GLN A 47 5.19 -2.97 0.67
CA GLN A 47 5.29 -3.11 2.12
C GLN A 47 6.02 -4.41 2.53
N ILE A 48 5.64 -5.55 1.94
CA ILE A 48 6.29 -6.84 2.22
C ILE A 48 7.78 -6.80 1.82
N LYS A 49 8.10 -6.22 0.66
CA LYS A 49 9.48 -6.07 0.21
C LYS A 49 10.35 -5.30 1.22
N TYR A 50 9.82 -4.23 1.82
CA TYR A 50 10.57 -3.45 2.81
C TYR A 50 10.57 -4.10 4.20
N LEU A 51 9.50 -4.80 4.59
CA LEU A 51 9.50 -5.63 5.80
C LEU A 51 10.58 -6.72 5.74
N ASN A 52 10.72 -7.40 4.60
CA ASN A 52 11.75 -8.42 4.38
C ASN A 52 13.18 -7.86 4.40
N LYS A 53 13.37 -6.55 4.27
CA LYS A 53 14.68 -5.88 4.40
C LYS A 53 14.97 -5.42 5.83
N LEU A 54 14.00 -5.52 6.73
CA LEU A 54 14.16 -5.27 8.17
C LEU A 54 14.32 -6.56 8.98
N ALA A 55 13.96 -7.71 8.40
CA ALA A 55 14.23 -9.04 8.92
C ALA A 55 15.68 -9.44 8.67
#